data_AF-A0A0C2WUG7-F1
#
_entry.id   AF-A0A0C2WUG7-F1
#
_cell.length_a   1.000
_cell.length_b   1.000
_cell.length_c   1.000
_cell.angle_alpha   90.00
_cell.angle_beta   90.00
_cell.angle_gamma   90.00
#
_symmetry.space_group_name_H-M   'P 1'
#
loop_
_entity.id
_entity.type
_entity.pdbx_description
1 polymer ?
#
loop_
_entity_poly.entity_id
_entity_poly.type
_entity_poly.pdbx_seq_one_letter_code
_entity_poly.pdbx_strand_id
1 'polypeptide(L)'
;MDIAMYSPDIDIEITPSTLFLDSNLCVKFIFQGLFAWWSMEASIYGYEDKYLLALCTYEGNISAFANLFDKMCFRGHDENASNRLVDDASQLIKLCRAKDPKSQPTMDDVVKEMETWNLT
;
A
#
# COMPACT_ATOMS: atom_id res chain seq x y z
N MET A 1 7.36 2.96 -15.64
CA MET A 1 7.38 4.20 -14.84
C MET A 1 6.91 3.77 -13.49
N ASP A 2 7.84 3.63 -12.56
CA ASP A 2 7.58 2.98 -11.27
C ASP A 2 7.14 4.08 -10.31
N ILE A 3 5.89 3.99 -9.86
CA ILE A 3 5.28 4.97 -8.96
C ILE A 3 5.58 4.51 -7.53
N ALA A 4 6.39 5.30 -6.81
CA ALA A 4 6.59 5.09 -5.38
C ALA A 4 5.43 5.70 -4.59
N MET A 5 4.84 4.93 -3.69
CA MET A 5 3.75 5.31 -2.80
C MET A 5 4.30 5.67 -1.42
N TYR A 6 4.00 6.88 -0.97
CA TYR A 6 4.40 7.36 0.34
C TYR A 6 3.59 6.65 1.45
N SER A 7 4.29 5.87 2.28
CA SER A 7 3.71 5.01 3.33
C SER A 7 2.97 5.76 4.47
N PRO A 8 3.40 6.97 4.91
CA PRO A 8 2.71 7.70 5.97
C PRO A 8 1.35 8.28 5.59
N ASP A 9 1.04 8.49 4.30
CA ASP A 9 -0.32 8.87 3.87
C ASP A 9 -1.31 7.71 3.97
N ILE A 10 -0.81 6.49 4.15
CA ILE A 10 -1.61 5.30 4.39
C ILE A 10 -1.76 5.03 5.90
N ASP A 11 -0.86 5.55 6.75
CA ASP A 11 -0.87 5.35 8.21
C ASP A 11 -1.34 6.53 9.06
N ILE A 12 -1.15 7.77 8.60
CA ILE A 12 -1.94 8.90 9.07
C ILE A 12 -3.29 8.67 8.42
N GLU A 13 -4.35 8.53 9.24
CA GLU A 13 -5.77 8.38 8.85
C GLU A 13 -5.96 8.35 7.34
N ILE A 14 -6.38 7.23 6.73
CA ILE A 14 -6.86 7.23 5.34
C ILE A 14 -7.84 8.39 5.26
N THR A 15 -7.38 9.56 4.87
CA THR A 15 -8.26 10.67 4.63
C THR A 15 -8.97 10.18 3.40
N PRO A 16 -10.30 10.13 3.40
CA PRO A 16 -11.09 9.74 2.23
C PRO A 16 -10.77 10.55 0.94
N SER A 17 -9.78 11.45 0.98
CA SER A 17 -9.25 12.27 -0.10
C SER A 17 -8.24 11.58 -1.02
N THR A 18 -7.65 10.41 -0.66
CA THR A 18 -6.58 9.78 -1.48
C THR A 18 -7.04 8.55 -2.27
N LEU A 19 -8.21 8.00 -1.97
CA LEU A 19 -8.82 6.86 -2.65
C LEU A 19 -10.20 7.26 -3.16
N PHE A 20 -10.47 7.01 -4.44
CA PHE A 20 -11.82 7.16 -5.00
C PHE A 20 -12.25 5.90 -5.74
N LEU A 21 -13.54 5.61 -5.62
CA LEU A 21 -14.21 4.54 -6.35
C LEU A 21 -14.95 5.18 -7.51
N ASP A 22 -14.67 4.76 -8.74
CA ASP A 22 -15.45 5.21 -9.89
C ASP A 22 -16.73 4.38 -10.09
N SER A 23 -17.54 4.77 -11.08
CA SER A 23 -18.82 4.12 -11.37
C SER A 23 -18.69 2.65 -11.78
N ASN A 24 -17.49 2.19 -12.13
CA ASN A 24 -17.21 0.81 -12.53
C ASN A 24 -16.64 -0.02 -11.37
N LEU A 25 -16.72 0.50 -10.14
CA LEU A 25 -16.12 -0.10 -8.95
C LEU A 25 -14.59 -0.23 -9.04
N CYS A 26 -13.94 0.61 -9.85
CA CYS A 26 -12.48 0.67 -9.89
C CYS A 26 -11.99 1.63 -8.80
N VAL A 27 -11.18 1.11 -7.88
CA VAL A 27 -10.48 1.92 -6.89
C VAL A 27 -9.28 2.57 -7.55
N LYS A 28 -9.15 3.89 -7.39
CA LYS A 28 -8.04 4.69 -7.91
C LYS A 28 -7.38 5.46 -6.79
N PHE A 29 -6.05 5.46 -6.82
CA PHE A 29 -5.21 6.25 -5.92
C PHE A 29 -4.97 7.64 -6.52
N ILE A 30 -5.20 8.68 -5.74
CA ILE A 30 -4.81 10.04 -6.09
C ILE A 30 -3.39 10.26 -5.58
N PHE A 31 -2.45 10.23 -6.50
CA PHE A 31 -1.09 10.65 -6.20
C PHE A 31 -1.02 12.18 -6.23
N GLN A 32 -0.95 12.82 -5.06
CA GLN A 32 -0.62 14.24 -5.02
C GLN A 32 0.87 14.40 -5.34
N GLY A 33 1.18 14.95 -6.52
CA GLY A 33 2.55 15.23 -6.97
C GLY A 33 3.38 16.13 -6.04
N LEU A 34 2.79 16.63 -4.95
CA LEU A 34 3.49 17.29 -3.85
C LEU A 34 4.65 16.46 -3.30
N PHE A 35 4.59 15.12 -3.30
CA PHE A 35 5.71 14.28 -2.82
C PHE A 35 6.89 14.24 -3.79
N ALA A 36 6.61 14.14 -5.09
CA ALA A 36 7.65 14.21 -6.11
C ALA A 36 8.30 15.60 -6.13
N TRP A 37 7.50 16.65 -5.92
CA TRP A 37 7.98 18.03 -5.80
C TRP A 37 8.79 18.25 -4.51
N TRP A 38 8.32 17.79 -3.34
CA TRP A 38 9.05 17.89 -2.07
C TRP A 38 10.34 17.08 -2.06
N SER A 39 10.35 15.86 -2.61
CA SER A 39 11.57 15.04 -2.69
C SER A 39 12.61 15.69 -3.59
N MET A 40 12.17 16.31 -4.68
CA MET A 40 13.02 17.09 -5.57
C MET A 40 13.57 18.34 -4.86
N GLU A 41 12.74 19.16 -4.22
CA GLU A 41 13.17 20.34 -3.47
C GLU A 41 14.11 20.00 -2.30
N ALA A 42 13.77 18.98 -1.50
CA ALA A 42 14.57 18.49 -0.39
C ALA A 42 16.00 18.11 -0.85
N SER A 43 16.12 17.44 -2.00
CA SER A 43 17.42 17.08 -2.58
C SER A 43 18.21 18.29 -3.08
N ILE A 44 17.53 19.32 -3.61
CA ILE A 44 18.16 20.54 -4.14
C ILE A 44 18.68 21.43 -3.00
N TYR A 45 17.95 21.52 -1.89
CA TYR A 45 18.24 22.43 -0.79
C TYR A 45 18.97 21.76 0.39
N GLY A 46 19.32 20.47 0.28
CA GLY A 46 20.04 19.73 1.33
C GLY A 46 19.21 19.47 2.60
N TYR A 47 17.89 19.68 2.52
CA TYR A 47 16.91 19.33 3.55
C TYR A 47 16.43 17.89 3.31
N GLU A 48 17.36 16.94 3.28
CA GLU A 48 16.99 15.53 3.19
C GLU A 48 16.34 15.11 4.50
N ASP A 49 15.01 15.09 4.53
CA ASP A 49 14.31 14.32 5.54
C ASP A 49 14.57 12.83 5.25
N LYS A 50 15.60 12.31 5.91
CA LYS A 50 16.04 10.92 5.78
C LYS A 50 14.92 9.94 6.11
N TYR A 51 13.96 10.33 6.93
CA TYR A 51 12.80 9.50 7.25
C TYR A 51 11.85 9.42 6.05
N LEU A 52 11.51 10.55 5.42
CA LEU A 52 10.65 10.58 4.23
C LEU A 52 11.26 9.84 3.04
N LEU A 53 12.57 10.02 2.80
CA LEU A 53 13.29 9.31 1.74
C LEU A 53 13.34 7.79 1.99
N ALA A 54 13.50 7.35 3.24
CA ALA A 54 13.49 5.94 3.59
C ALA A 54 12.10 5.28 3.42
N LEU A 55 11.03 6.07 3.39
CA LEU A 55 9.65 5.61 3.19
C LEU A 55 9.23 5.57 1.72
N CYS A 56 9.93 6.28 0.84
CA CYS A 56 9.71 6.28 -0.61
C CYS A 56 10.55 5.20 -1.31
N THR A 57 10.54 3.99 -0.75
CA THR A 57 11.22 2.82 -1.30
C THR A 57 10.20 1.83 -1.88
N TYR A 58 10.68 0.91 -2.70
CA TYR A 58 9.84 -0.15 -3.24
C TYR A 58 9.17 -0.97 -2.12
N GLU A 59 9.96 -1.33 -1.13
CA GLU A 59 9.55 -2.10 0.05
C GLU A 59 8.64 -1.28 0.98
N GLY A 60 8.84 0.04 1.00
CA GLY A 60 7.93 1.00 1.62
C GLY A 60 6.53 0.92 1.02
N ASN A 61 6.41 0.81 -0.32
CA ASN A 61 5.13 0.68 -1.01
C ASN A 61 4.42 -0.63 -0.65
N ILE A 62 5.16 -1.74 -0.59
CA ILE A 62 4.62 -3.07 -0.24
C ILE A 62 4.05 -3.04 1.18
N SER A 63 4.81 -2.47 2.11
CA SER A 63 4.40 -2.31 3.51
C SER A 63 3.17 -1.41 3.63
N ALA A 64 3.13 -0.32 2.87
CA ALA A 64 1.99 0.61 2.84
C ALA A 64 0.74 -0.06 2.26
N PHE A 65 0.87 -0.77 1.14
CA PHE A 65 -0.21 -1.55 0.56
C PHE A 65 -0.79 -2.55 1.57
N ALA A 66 0.07 -3.29 2.28
CA ALA A 66 -0.38 -4.24 3.30
C ALA A 66 -1.21 -3.58 4.40
N ASN A 67 -0.77 -2.40 4.87
CA ASN A 67 -1.50 -1.63 5.87
C ASN A 67 -2.85 -1.13 5.37
N LEU A 68 -2.93 -0.68 4.12
CA LEU A 68 -4.20 -0.29 3.50
C LEU A 68 -5.13 -1.49 3.34
N PHE A 69 -4.62 -2.59 2.80
CA PHE A 69 -5.40 -3.77 2.49
C PHE A 69 -5.98 -4.41 3.76
N ASP A 70 -5.19 -4.50 4.82
CA ASP A 70 -5.62 -4.92 6.17
C ASP A 70 -6.78 -4.05 6.70
N LYS A 71 -6.67 -2.72 6.57
CA LYS A 71 -7.74 -1.78 6.96
C LYS A 71 -9.02 -2.03 6.16
N MET A 72 -8.91 -2.23 4.84
CA MET A 72 -10.07 -2.44 3.96
C MET A 72 -10.75 -3.80 4.18
N CYS A 73 -9.98 -4.86 4.43
CA CYS A 73 -10.51 -6.21 4.60
C CYS A 73 -11.08 -6.46 6.00
N PHE A 74 -10.46 -5.91 7.05
CA PHE A 74 -10.73 -6.37 8.43
C PHE A 74 -11.28 -5.30 9.38
N ARG A 75 -11.07 -3.99 9.12
CA ARG A 75 -11.56 -2.95 10.06
C ARG A 75 -13.03 -2.56 9.87
N GLY A 76 -13.74 -3.14 8.91
CA GLY A 76 -15.15 -2.85 8.62
C GLY A 76 -16.15 -3.99 8.89
N HIS A 77 -15.69 -5.21 9.16
CA HIS A 77 -16.55 -6.40 9.30
C HIS A 77 -16.08 -7.35 10.42
N ASP A 78 -17.07 -8.06 10.97
CA ASP A 78 -16.95 -9.03 12.06
C ASP A 78 -15.90 -10.11 11.69
N GLU A 79 -14.84 -10.23 12.51
CA GLU A 79 -13.70 -11.15 12.33
C GLU A 79 -14.10 -12.65 12.25
N ASN A 80 -15.39 -12.95 12.46
CA ASN A 80 -15.96 -14.29 12.50
C ASN A 80 -16.38 -14.86 11.14
N ALA A 81 -16.30 -14.10 10.04
CA ALA A 81 -16.55 -14.64 8.70
C ALA A 81 -15.30 -15.36 8.17
N SER A 82 -14.98 -16.53 8.72
CA SER A 82 -13.98 -17.43 8.14
C SER A 82 -14.45 -17.85 6.75
N ASN A 83 -13.88 -17.20 5.74
CA ASN A 83 -13.96 -17.64 4.36
C ASN A 83 -12.52 -17.72 3.82
N ARG A 84 -12.31 -18.55 2.79
CA ARG A 84 -11.00 -18.78 2.20
C ARG A 84 -10.29 -17.48 1.78
N LEU A 85 -11.04 -16.48 1.34
CA LEU A 85 -10.50 -15.18 0.92
C LEU A 85 -9.91 -14.38 2.09
N VAL A 86 -10.50 -14.50 3.29
CA VAL A 86 -9.95 -13.90 4.52
C VAL A 86 -8.62 -14.54 4.89
N ASP A 87 -8.49 -15.87 4.76
CA ASP A 87 -7.24 -16.57 5.04
C ASP A 87 -6.15 -16.23 4.02
N ASP A 88 -6.50 -16.25 2.72
CA ASP A 88 -5.60 -15.89 1.62
C ASP A 88 -5.11 -14.42 1.78
N ALA A 89 -6.03 -13.49 2.06
CA ALA A 89 -5.70 -12.09 2.32
C ALA A 89 -4.80 -11.90 3.55
N SER A 90 -5.08 -12.61 4.65
CA SER A 90 -4.28 -12.54 5.88
C SER A 90 -2.85 -13.04 5.66
N GLN A 91 -2.67 -14.09 4.86
CA GLN A 91 -1.35 -14.62 4.52
C GLN A 91 -0.56 -13.64 3.65
N LEU A 92 -1.18 -13.08 2.61
CA LEU A 92 -0.54 -12.09 1.75
C LEU A 92 -0.09 -10.86 2.56
N ILE A 93 -0.94 -10.34 3.46
CA ILE A 93 -0.59 -9.22 4.33
C ILE A 93 0.65 -9.53 5.19
N LYS A 94 0.75 -10.75 5.73
CA LYS A 94 1.92 -11.17 6.52
C LYS A 94 3.20 -11.21 5.68
N LEU A 95 3.11 -11.68 4.43
CA LEU A 95 4.23 -11.68 3.50
C LEU A 95 4.69 -10.26 3.15
N CYS A 96 3.75 -9.37 2.83
CA CYS A 96 4.05 -7.97 2.56
C CYS A 96 4.66 -7.22 3.76
N ARG A 97 4.31 -7.62 4.99
CA ARG A 97 4.86 -7.07 6.24
C ARG A 97 6.14 -7.78 6.72
N ALA A 98 6.79 -8.58 5.88
CA ALA A 98 8.01 -9.28 6.27
C ALA A 98 9.10 -8.27 6.72
N LYS A 99 9.75 -8.57 7.87
CA LYS A 99 10.80 -7.71 8.45
C LYS A 99 12.05 -7.63 7.58
N ASP A 100 12.33 -8.69 6.83
CA ASP A 100 13.42 -8.71 5.86
C ASP A 100 12.90 -8.19 4.51
N PRO A 101 13.41 -7.06 4.00
CA PRO A 101 12.99 -6.49 2.73
C PRO A 101 13.11 -7.48 1.56
N LYS A 102 14.12 -8.36 1.58
CA LYS A 102 14.33 -9.37 0.52
C LYS A 102 13.30 -10.50 0.54
N SER A 103 12.58 -10.63 1.65
CA SER A 103 11.51 -11.60 1.84
C SER A 103 10.14 -11.01 1.47
N GLN A 104 10.05 -9.70 1.21
CA GLN A 104 8.82 -9.07 0.75
C GLN A 104 8.57 -9.41 -0.74
N PRO A 105 7.31 -9.67 -1.12
CA PRO A 105 6.96 -9.85 -2.52
C PRO A 105 7.11 -8.54 -3.30
N THR A 106 7.24 -8.66 -4.62
CA THR A 106 7.05 -7.52 -5.51
C THR A 106 5.57 -7.19 -5.64
N MET A 107 5.21 -5.95 -5.95
CA MET A 107 3.84 -5.55 -6.27
C MET A 107 3.29 -6.38 -7.45
N ASP A 108 4.14 -6.78 -8.40
CA ASP A 108 3.76 -7.70 -9.47
C ASP A 108 3.42 -9.09 -8.93
N ASP A 109 4.17 -9.60 -7.94
CA ASP A 109 3.86 -10.87 -7.27
C ASP A 109 2.55 -10.77 -6.47
N VAL A 110 2.35 -9.65 -5.76
CA VAL A 110 1.11 -9.35 -5.02
C VAL A 110 -0.09 -9.37 -5.98
N VAL A 111 -0.01 -8.67 -7.11
CA VAL A 111 -1.10 -8.63 -8.10
C VAL A 111 -1.36 -10.02 -8.66
N LYS A 112 -0.32 -10.76 -9.08
CA LYS A 112 -0.48 -12.13 -9.60
C LYS A 112 -1.14 -13.05 -8.59
N GLU A 113 -0.77 -12.95 -7.32
CA GLU A 113 -1.39 -13.73 -6.26
C GLU A 113 -2.88 -13.39 -6.12
N MET A 114 -3.22 -12.10 -6.04
CA MET A 114 -4.60 -11.64 -5.92
C MET A 114 -5.46 -12.01 -7.14
N GLU A 115 -4.90 -12.01 -8.35
CA GLU A 115 -5.59 -12.46 -9.57
C GLU A 115 -5.92 -13.97 -9.54
N THR A 116 -5.22 -14.76 -8.73
CA THR A 116 -5.53 -16.19 -8.56
C THR A 116 -6.68 -16.45 -7.60
N TRP A 117 -7.09 -15.44 -6.83
CA TRP A 117 -8.17 -15.59 -5.87
C TRP A 117 -9.50 -15.72 -6.61
N ASN A 118 -10.21 -16.83 -6.36
CA ASN A 118 -11.54 -17.03 -6.93
C ASN A 118 -12.55 -16.14 -6.20
N LEU A 119 -12.79 -14.95 -6.74
CA LEU A 119 -13.72 -13.94 -6.21
C LEU A 119 -15.19 -14.22 -6.57
N THR A 120 -15.46 -15.35 -7.22
CA THR A 120 -16.78 -15.82 -7.68
C THR A 120 -17.37 -16.91 -6.81
#